data_AF-A0A0D3AG80-F1
#
_entry.id   AF-A0A0D3AG80-F1
#
_cell.length_a   1.000
_cell.length_b   1.000
_cell.length_c   1.000
_cell.angle_alpha   90.00
_cell.angle_beta   90.00
_cell.angle_gamma   90.00
#
_symmetry.space_group_name_H-M   'P 1'
#
loop_
_entity.id
_entity.type
_entity.pdbx_description
1 polymer ?
#
loop_
_entity_poly.entity_id
_entity_poly.type
_entity_poly.pdbx_seq_one_letter_code
_entity_poly.pdbx_strand_id
1 'polypeptide(L)'
;LSWWRRASVKFPILSELAKDVLAVQVSSVASESAFSTSGRILDPFRSCLMPYMIEALVCTQQWLRNTISAEKLASLTQMFEELEFHESL
;
A
#
# COMPACT_ATOMS: atom_id res chain seq x y z
N LEU A 1 -5.31 9.87 3.69
CA LEU A 1 -4.87 10.85 2.66
C LEU A 1 -5.95 11.30 1.67
N SER A 2 -7.14 10.67 1.61
CA SER A 2 -8.20 11.01 0.64
C SER A 2 -8.69 12.46 0.70
N TRP A 3 -8.73 13.07 1.89
CA TRP A 3 -9.08 14.48 2.05
C TRP A 3 -8.03 15.40 1.40
N TRP A 4 -6.75 15.23 1.72
CA TRP A 4 -5.65 15.99 1.12
C TRP A 4 -5.57 15.82 -0.39
N ARG A 5 -5.96 14.65 -0.93
CA ARG A 5 -6.10 14.42 -2.37
C ARG A 5 -7.15 15.33 -3.01
N ARG A 6 -8.31 15.52 -2.39
CA ARG A 6 -9.37 16.42 -2.89
C ARG A 6 -9.03 17.90 -2.69
N ALA A 7 -8.34 18.21 -1.58
CA ALA A 7 -7.95 19.57 -1.24
C ALA A 7 -6.70 20.07 -2.00
N SER A 8 -6.04 19.22 -2.81
CA SER A 8 -4.78 19.54 -3.49
C SER A 8 -4.89 20.73 -4.43
N VAL A 9 -6.03 20.90 -5.11
CA VAL A 9 -6.27 22.04 -6.01
C VAL A 9 -6.25 23.36 -5.23
N LYS A 10 -6.78 23.36 -4.00
CA LYS A 10 -6.85 24.55 -3.14
C LYS A 10 -5.54 24.78 -2.38
N PHE A 11 -4.83 23.70 -2.02
CA PHE A 11 -3.62 23.74 -1.21
C PHE A 11 -2.53 22.84 -1.80
N PRO A 12 -1.93 23.19 -2.96
CA PRO A 12 -1.03 22.30 -3.68
C PRO A 12 0.20 21.94 -2.84
N ILE A 13 0.91 22.94 -2.31
CA ILE A 13 2.13 22.73 -1.51
C ILE A 13 1.83 21.97 -0.20
N LEU A 14 0.77 22.35 0.51
CA LEU A 14 0.43 21.72 1.78
C LEU A 14 -0.07 20.29 1.60
N SER A 15 -0.75 20.00 0.48
CA SER A 15 -1.19 18.66 0.16
C SER A 15 -0.03 17.72 -0.16
N GLU A 16 1.04 18.21 -0.79
CA GLU A 16 2.28 17.43 -0.97
C GLU A 16 2.97 17.18 0.37
N LEU A 17 3.14 18.22 1.20
CA LEU A 17 3.73 18.05 2.53
C LEU A 17 2.93 17.06 3.40
N ALA A 18 1.61 17.12 3.32
CA ALA A 18 0.73 16.21 4.06
C ALA A 18 0.85 14.76 3.55
N LYS A 19 1.09 14.53 2.26
CA LYS A 19 1.37 13.18 1.74
C LYS A 19 2.66 12.66 2.34
N ASP A 20 3.72 13.46 2.35
CA ASP A 20 5.02 13.02 2.86
C ASP A 20 4.98 12.76 4.37
N VAL A 21 4.44 13.70 5.15
CA VAL A 21 4.42 13.61 6.61
C VAL A 21 3.47 12.52 7.11
N LEU A 22 2.27 12.40 6.51
CA LEU A 22 1.27 11.44 6.98
C LEU A 22 1.42 10.04 6.37
N ALA A 23 2.25 9.86 5.34
CA ALA A 23 2.59 8.54 4.82
C ALA A 23 3.63 7.82 5.70
N VAL A 24 4.39 8.55 6.51
CA VAL A 24 5.32 7.96 7.48
C VAL A 24 4.52 7.20 8.55
N GLN A 25 4.92 5.96 8.79
CA GLN A 25 4.32 5.15 9.86
C GLN A 25 4.69 5.76 11.22
N VAL A 26 3.68 6.00 12.07
CA VAL A 26 3.87 6.59 13.40
C VAL A 26 4.48 5.59 14.40
N SER A 27 4.46 4.29 14.09
CA SER A 27 4.96 3.23 14.97
C SER A 27 5.64 2.10 14.21
N SER A 28 6.47 1.33 14.90
CA SER A 28 7.13 0.11 14.38
C SER A 28 6.17 -1.06 14.17
N VAL A 29 4.91 -0.98 14.59
CA VAL A 29 3.96 -2.10 14.60
C VAL A 29 3.78 -2.74 13.21
N ALA A 30 3.77 -1.92 12.15
CA ALA A 30 3.65 -2.43 10.79
C ALA A 30 4.93 -3.16 10.33
N SER A 31 6.10 -2.65 10.72
CA SER A 31 7.39 -3.34 10.50
C SER A 31 7.46 -4.64 11.30
N GLU A 32 7.08 -4.64 12.57
CA GLU A 32 7.04 -5.82 13.45
C GLU A 32 6.08 -6.89 12.92
N SER A 33 4.92 -6.50 12.38
CA SER A 33 3.97 -7.41 11.73
C SER A 33 4.57 -8.07 10.47
N ALA A 34 5.28 -7.29 9.64
CA ALA A 34 5.98 -7.81 8.47
C ALA A 34 7.09 -8.82 8.88
N PHE A 35 7.89 -8.50 9.90
CA PHE A 35 8.94 -9.39 10.41
C PHE A 35 8.40 -10.63 11.14
N SER A 36 7.30 -10.50 11.90
CA SER A 36 6.63 -11.64 12.54
C SER A 36 6.08 -12.63 11.51
N THR A 37 5.63 -12.15 10.35
CA THR A 37 5.20 -12.99 9.24
C THR A 37 6.39 -13.77 8.64
N SER A 38 7.56 -13.14 8.54
CA SER A 38 8.80 -13.80 8.06
C SER A 38 9.22 -14.98 8.96
N GLY A 39 9.15 -14.83 10.28
CA GLY A 39 9.48 -15.90 11.23
C GLY A 39 8.59 -17.14 11.18
N ARG A 40 7.40 -17.06 10.55
CA ARG A 40 6.51 -18.20 10.30
C ARG A 40 6.76 -18.89 8.96
N ILE A 41 7.37 -18.20 8.01
CA ILE A 41 7.60 -18.69 6.65
C ILE A 41 8.99 -19.33 6.52
N LEU A 42 9.95 -18.91 7.36
CA LEU A 42 11.34 -19.34 7.29
C LEU A 42 11.76 -19.95 8.62
N ASP A 43 11.82 -21.29 8.66
CA ASP A 43 12.46 -22.02 9.74
C ASP A 43 13.99 -21.86 9.57
N PRO A 44 14.72 -21.32 10.57
CA PRO A 44 16.17 -21.11 10.48
C PRO A 44 16.98 -22.37 10.18
N PHE A 45 16.42 -23.57 10.40
CA PHE A 45 17.04 -24.88 10.15
C PHE A 45 16.63 -25.50 8.81
N ARG A 46 15.84 -24.82 7.98
CA ARG A 46 15.32 -25.37 6.70
C ARG A 46 15.56 -24.50 5.47
N SER A 47 16.01 -23.25 5.62
CA SER A 47 16.16 -22.34 4.48
C SER A 47 17.62 -21.92 4.27
N CYS A 48 18.26 -22.38 3.19
CA CYS A 48 19.57 -21.91 2.72
C CYS A 48 19.53 -20.49 2.11
N LEU A 49 18.53 -19.68 2.46
CA LEU A 49 18.34 -18.35 1.90
C LEU A 49 19.16 -17.35 2.70
N MET A 50 19.99 -16.61 1.98
CA MET A 50 20.73 -15.49 2.53
C MET A 50 19.75 -14.40 3.02
N PRO A 51 20.04 -13.69 4.11
CA PRO A 51 19.16 -12.65 4.65
C PRO A 51 18.66 -11.62 3.62
N TYR A 52 19.49 -11.23 2.66
CA TYR A 52 19.10 -10.30 1.59
C TYR A 52 18.02 -10.87 0.67
N MET A 53 18.02 -12.19 0.41
CA MET A 53 17.00 -12.83 -0.42
C MET A 53 15.65 -12.84 0.27
N ILE A 54 15.66 -13.00 1.59
CA ILE A 54 14.45 -12.98 2.42
C ILE A 54 13.82 -11.58 2.38
N GLU A 55 14.64 -10.54 2.57
CA GLU A 55 14.19 -9.15 2.48
C GLU A 55 13.58 -8.85 1.10
N ALA A 56 14.27 -9.25 0.02
CA ALA A 56 13.76 -9.08 -1.33
C ALA A 56 12.41 -9.80 -1.55
N LEU A 57 12.25 -11.03 -1.05
CA LEU A 57 11.00 -11.78 -1.15
C LEU A 57 9.85 -11.15 -0.36
N VAL A 58 10.12 -10.66 0.86
CA VAL A 58 9.11 -9.99 1.69
C VAL A 58 8.68 -8.66 1.06
N CYS A 59 9.64 -7.86 0.59
CA CYS A 59 9.38 -6.60 -0.11
C CYS A 59 8.57 -6.82 -1.39
N THR A 60 8.98 -7.76 -2.25
CA THR A 60 8.29 -8.05 -3.50
C THR A 60 6.88 -8.60 -3.28
N GLN A 61 6.68 -9.47 -2.29
CA GLN A 61 5.36 -9.94 -1.91
C GLN A 61 4.45 -8.78 -1.47
N GLN A 62 4.95 -7.90 -0.60
CA GLN A 62 4.18 -6.75 -0.13
C GLN A 62 3.83 -5.79 -1.26
N TRP A 63 4.78 -5.53 -2.16
CA TRP A 63 4.56 -4.69 -3.35
C TRP A 63 3.48 -5.29 -4.25
N LEU A 64 3.57 -6.58 -4.59
CA LEU A 64 2.60 -7.25 -5.45
C LEU A 64 1.18 -7.18 -4.86
N ARG A 65 1.03 -7.39 -3.55
CA ARG A 65 -0.27 -7.29 -2.86
C ARG A 65 -0.84 -5.87 -2.94
N ASN A 66 -0.01 -4.86 -2.77
CA ASN A 66 -0.42 -3.46 -2.87
C ASN A 66 -0.84 -3.11 -4.30
N THR A 67 -0.11 -3.57 -5.32
CA THR A 67 -0.43 -3.33 -6.73
C THR A 67 -1.78 -3.94 -7.11
N ILE A 68 -2.00 -5.23 -6.77
CA ILE A 68 -3.27 -5.91 -7.04
C ILE A 68 -4.44 -5.21 -6.33
N SER A 69 -4.24 -4.76 -5.09
CA SER A 69 -5.27 -4.01 -4.37
C SER A 69 -5.57 -2.66 -5.02
N ALA A 70 -4.56 -1.97 -5.54
CA ALA A 70 -4.72 -0.69 -6.22
C ALA A 70 -5.46 -0.85 -7.57
N GLU A 71 -5.10 -1.87 -8.36
CA GLU A 71 -5.79 -2.21 -9.62
C GLU A 71 -7.26 -2.55 -9.36
N LYS A 72 -7.55 -3.34 -8.32
CA LYS A 72 -8.91 -3.67 -7.92
C LYS A 72 -9.73 -2.44 -7.53
N LEU A 73 -9.14 -1.52 -6.77
CA LEU A 73 -9.79 -0.26 -6.41
C LEU A 73 -10.05 0.63 -7.63
N ALA A 74 -9.10 0.71 -8.57
CA ALA A 74 -9.27 1.46 -9.82
C ALA A 74 -10.43 0.89 -10.64
N SER A 75 -10.49 -0.43 -10.81
CA SER A 75 -11.59 -1.12 -11.50
C SER A 75 -12.95 -0.87 -10.85
N LEU A 76 -13.04 -0.94 -9.51
CA LEU A 76 -14.27 -0.61 -8.79
C LEU A 76 -14.70 0.84 -9.02
N THR A 77 -13.75 1.77 -8.96
CA THR A 77 -14.02 3.21 -9.15
C THR A 77 -14.57 3.47 -10.55
N GLN A 78 -13.99 2.84 -11.57
CA GLN A 78 -14.45 2.95 -12.95
C GLN A 78 -15.86 2.38 -13.15
N MET A 79 -16.16 1.24 -12.52
CA MET A 79 -17.53 0.68 -12.54
C MET A 79 -18.55 1.60 -11.85
N PHE A 80 -18.18 2.27 -10.75
CA PHE A 80 -19.07 3.23 -10.09
C PHE A 80 -19.31 4.49 -10.94
N GLU A 81 -18.30 5.00 -11.62
CA GLU A 81 -18.45 6.14 -12.55
C GLU A 81 -19.35 5.77 -13.74
N GLU A 82 -19.23 4.56 -14.30
CA GLU A 82 -20.11 4.06 -15.36
C GLU A 82 -21.57 3.93 -14.89
N LEU A 83 -21.78 3.50 -13.64
CA LEU A 83 -23.10 3.38 -13.02
C LEU A 83 -23.75 4.75 -12.77
N GLU A 84 -23.01 5.71 -12.21
CA GLU A 84 -23.49 7.09 -12.01
C GLU A 84 -23.81 7.77 -13.35
N PHE A 85 -22.99 7.55 -14.37
CA PHE A 85 -23.25 8.07 -15.71
C PHE A 85 -24.55 7.49 -16.29
N HIS A 86 -24.77 6.19 -16.13
CA HIS A 86 -25.99 5.53 -16.63
C HIS A 86 -27.25 5.91 -15.83
N GLU A 87 -27.13 6.22 -14.54
CA GLU A 87 -28.26 6.67 -13.70
C GLU A 87 -28.60 8.16 -13.92
N SER A 88 -27.67 8.93 -14.51
CA SER A 88 -27.84 10.35 -14.86
C SER A 88 -28.51 10.59 -16.23
N LEU A 89 -28.78 9.53 -17.00
CA LEU A 89 -29.44 9.55 -18.31
C LEU A 89 -30.95 9.28 -18.18
#